data_AF-A0AA96GAR8-F1
#
_entry.id   AF-A0AA96GAR8-F1
#
_cell.length_a   1.000
_cell.length_b   1.000
_cell.length_c   1.000
_cell.angle_alpha   90.00
_cell.angle_beta   90.00
_cell.angle_gamma   90.00
#
_symmetry.space_group_name_H-M   'P 1'
#
loop_
_entity.id
_entity.type
_entity.pdbx_description
1 polymer ?
#
loop_
_entity_poly.entity_id
_entity_poly.type
_entity_poly.pdbx_seq_one_letter_code
_entity_poly.pdbx_strand_id
1 'polypeptide(L)'
;MKFISYVLTLGLNIVLIAPAFSYEEITVSNGGTITGKVTLAGKEPPALAYSLITNPDTDFCGRISTGTGWRLVDEFQVAPDGGLQNTVVFLEGISQGKPFPQTDAAKVTVEDCLFTPWVSVVQNEQPLHIVNMDPIIHDVQIYETAPFGSKVMLHRPLRLNPFHPKNRIKDHQHNPGEAMLDTVEFSQGRRILYLECGFHTYMQSWGVAVDNPYYAITDAEGNFTLPDVPEGVYSLLAWHPGMGGFIKMDVVILANETLKTRMEFQNPIDRRMAHNTMFSNYRFGTEVLEKEGAVYDVQATHETQDILSDQHGKTANTHSAH
;
A
#
# COMPACT_ATOMS: atom_id res chain seq x y z
N MET A 1 -12.49 72.12 26.50
CA MET A 1 -12.67 70.69 26.12
C MET A 1 -12.86 70.62 24.61
N LYS A 2 -11.89 70.08 23.86
CA LYS A 2 -12.01 69.77 22.43
C LYS A 2 -11.91 68.25 22.30
N PHE A 3 -12.98 67.60 21.86
CA PHE A 3 -12.96 66.19 21.50
C PHE A 3 -12.57 66.06 20.03
N ILE A 4 -11.51 65.30 19.76
CA ILE A 4 -11.08 64.91 18.42
C ILE A 4 -11.65 63.51 18.18
N SER A 5 -12.61 63.39 17.27
CA SER A 5 -13.12 62.09 16.80
C SER A 5 -12.16 61.52 15.77
N TYR A 6 -11.52 60.40 16.10
CA TYR A 6 -10.85 59.55 15.12
C TYR A 6 -11.90 58.62 14.49
N VAL A 7 -12.11 58.76 13.18
CA VAL A 7 -12.84 57.77 12.38
C VAL A 7 -11.87 56.65 12.03
N LEU A 8 -12.08 55.48 12.61
CA LEU A 8 -11.32 54.27 12.30
C LEU A 8 -11.90 53.67 11.01
N THR A 9 -11.23 53.83 9.88
CA THR A 9 -11.58 53.13 8.63
C THR A 9 -11.07 51.70 8.69
N LEU A 10 -12.00 50.75 8.90
CA LEU A 10 -11.72 49.32 8.82
C LEU A 10 -11.55 48.92 7.34
N GLY A 11 -10.29 48.75 6.90
CA GLY A 11 -9.99 48.28 5.56
C GLY A 11 -10.36 46.81 5.40
N LEU A 12 -11.41 46.53 4.60
CA LEU A 12 -11.80 45.18 4.23
C LEU A 12 -10.76 44.61 3.25
N ASN A 13 -9.84 43.79 3.75
CA ASN A 13 -8.91 43.02 2.92
C ASN A 13 -9.69 41.84 2.32
N ILE A 14 -10.17 41.98 1.09
CA ILE A 14 -10.71 40.87 0.31
C ILE A 14 -9.51 40.03 -0.13
N VAL A 15 -9.26 38.93 0.58
CA VAL A 15 -8.36 37.88 0.12
C VAL A 15 -9.06 37.18 -1.04
N LEU A 16 -8.59 37.43 -2.26
CA LEU A 16 -8.96 36.64 -3.43
C LEU A 16 -8.33 35.26 -3.27
N ILE A 17 -9.09 34.32 -2.72
CA ILE A 17 -8.76 32.90 -2.76
C ILE A 17 -8.94 32.49 -4.23
N ALA A 18 -7.85 32.36 -4.98
CA ALA A 18 -7.91 31.71 -6.28
C ALA A 18 -8.49 30.30 -6.07
N PRO A 19 -9.50 29.87 -6.83
CA PRO A 19 -9.96 28.50 -6.75
C PRO A 19 -8.77 27.59 -7.06
N ALA A 20 -8.48 26.63 -6.17
CA ALA A 20 -7.65 25.51 -6.54
C ALA A 20 -8.33 24.88 -7.75
N PHE A 21 -7.70 24.92 -8.92
CA PHE A 21 -8.29 24.37 -10.13
C PHE A 21 -8.46 22.86 -9.92
N SER A 22 -9.71 22.44 -9.71
CA SER A 22 -10.13 21.05 -9.76
C SER A 22 -9.77 20.48 -11.13
N TYR A 23 -9.38 19.20 -11.19
CA TYR A 23 -9.22 18.48 -12.44
C TYR A 23 -10.50 18.57 -13.29
N GLU A 24 -10.36 18.91 -14.57
CA GLU A 24 -11.46 19.07 -15.52
C GLU A 24 -11.56 17.84 -16.45
N GLU A 25 -12.71 17.19 -16.45
CA GLU A 25 -12.97 16.06 -17.34
C GLU A 25 -13.34 16.53 -18.76
N ILE A 26 -12.55 16.09 -19.73
CA ILE A 26 -12.73 16.35 -21.16
C ILE A 26 -12.62 15.05 -21.97
N THR A 27 -13.12 15.08 -23.20
CA THR A 27 -12.81 14.01 -24.16
C THR A 27 -11.40 14.23 -24.71
N VAL A 28 -10.50 13.27 -24.51
CA VAL A 28 -9.15 13.31 -25.08
C VAL A 28 -9.16 12.60 -26.43
N SER A 29 -9.26 13.36 -27.52
CA SER A 29 -9.40 12.79 -28.88
C SER A 29 -8.08 12.44 -29.56
N ASN A 30 -6.97 13.07 -29.15
CA ASN A 30 -5.64 12.87 -29.72
C ASN A 30 -4.59 12.60 -28.62
N GLY A 31 -4.97 11.83 -27.60
CA GLY A 31 -4.12 11.57 -26.45
C GLY A 31 -2.86 10.80 -26.84
N GLY A 32 -1.72 11.21 -26.31
CA GLY A 32 -0.51 10.41 -26.33
C GLY A 32 -0.58 9.26 -25.32
N THR A 33 0.39 8.37 -25.38
CA THR A 33 0.55 7.25 -24.45
C THR A 33 1.93 7.28 -23.80
N ILE A 34 2.01 7.12 -22.49
CA ILE A 34 3.27 6.88 -21.79
C ILE A 34 3.36 5.39 -21.52
N THR A 35 4.42 4.76 -22.01
CA THR A 35 4.78 3.39 -21.64
C THR A 35 6.15 3.40 -21.00
N GLY A 36 6.39 2.51 -20.06
CA GLY A 36 7.72 2.43 -19.47
C GLY A 36 7.89 1.29 -18.51
N LYS A 37 9.06 1.28 -17.89
CA LYS A 37 9.45 0.30 -16.90
C LYS A 37 10.04 0.99 -15.68
N VAL A 38 9.62 0.58 -14.49
CA VAL A 38 10.29 0.94 -13.24
C VAL A 38 11.27 -0.17 -12.90
N THR A 39 12.50 0.19 -12.55
CA THR A 39 13.53 -0.78 -12.14
C THR A 39 14.13 -0.47 -10.78
N LEU A 40 14.60 -1.50 -10.08
CA LEU A 40 15.45 -1.39 -8.91
C LEU A 40 16.90 -1.71 -9.30
N ALA A 41 17.80 -0.77 -9.07
CA ALA A 41 19.23 -0.99 -9.30
C ALA A 41 19.84 -1.91 -8.23
N GLY A 42 20.73 -2.80 -8.66
CA GLY A 42 21.47 -3.70 -7.77
C GLY A 42 20.71 -4.99 -7.46
N LYS A 43 21.13 -5.67 -6.40
CA LYS A 43 20.50 -6.93 -5.97
C LYS A 43 19.16 -6.66 -5.30
N GLU A 44 18.20 -7.54 -5.47
CA GLU A 44 16.97 -7.51 -4.67
C GLU A 44 17.28 -7.45 -3.16
N PRO A 45 16.72 -6.46 -2.45
CA PRO A 45 16.54 -6.46 -1.01
C PRO A 45 16.16 -7.83 -0.41
N PRO A 46 16.88 -8.38 0.58
CA PRO A 46 16.37 -9.54 1.32
C PRO A 46 15.08 -9.19 2.08
N ALA A 47 14.24 -10.21 2.29
CA ALA A 47 13.05 -10.15 3.13
C ALA A 47 13.34 -9.61 4.53
N LEU A 48 12.37 -8.89 5.09
CA LEU A 48 12.36 -8.56 6.52
C LEU A 48 11.93 -9.78 7.34
N ALA A 49 12.55 -9.99 8.50
CA ALA A 49 12.19 -11.01 9.46
C ALA A 49 11.59 -10.40 10.73
N TYR A 50 10.39 -10.84 11.08
CA TYR A 50 9.65 -10.43 12.27
C TYR A 50 9.51 -11.61 13.22
N SER A 51 9.84 -11.40 14.50
CA SER A 51 9.60 -12.40 15.53
C SER A 51 8.11 -12.46 15.86
N LEU A 52 7.52 -13.65 15.80
CA LEU A 52 6.12 -13.88 16.17
C LEU A 52 5.97 -14.27 17.65
N ILE A 53 7.09 -14.54 18.34
CA ILE A 53 7.09 -15.01 19.73
C ILE A 53 6.56 -13.94 20.69
N THR A 54 6.71 -12.66 20.33
CA THR A 54 6.25 -11.51 21.12
C THR A 54 4.82 -11.09 20.84
N ASN A 55 4.15 -11.75 19.89
CA ASN A 55 2.86 -11.30 19.36
C ASN A 55 1.71 -12.13 19.95
N PRO A 56 0.51 -11.54 20.08
CA PRO A 56 -0.67 -12.29 20.47
C PRO A 56 -1.03 -13.34 19.40
N ASP A 57 -1.80 -14.34 19.81
CA ASP A 57 -2.36 -15.38 18.93
C ASP A 57 -1.31 -16.24 18.21
N THR A 58 -0.26 -16.67 18.94
CA THR A 58 0.83 -17.54 18.43
C THR A 58 0.33 -18.82 17.76
N ASP A 59 -0.82 -19.32 18.17
CA ASP A 59 -1.46 -20.52 17.60
C ASP A 59 -1.97 -20.28 16.17
N PHE A 60 -2.54 -19.11 15.91
CA PHE A 60 -3.02 -18.73 14.59
C PHE A 60 -1.87 -18.19 13.73
N CYS A 61 -1.13 -17.20 14.24
CA CYS A 61 -0.04 -16.56 13.51
C CYS A 61 1.16 -17.49 13.32
N GLY A 62 1.33 -18.50 14.19
CA GLY A 62 2.42 -19.47 14.06
C GLY A 62 2.34 -20.30 12.78
N ARG A 63 1.15 -20.47 12.19
CA ARG A 63 0.98 -21.26 10.96
C ARG A 63 1.53 -20.59 9.70
N ILE A 64 1.69 -19.26 9.72
CA ILE A 64 2.28 -18.45 8.64
C ILE A 64 3.77 -18.13 8.90
N SER A 65 4.38 -18.84 9.86
CA SER A 65 5.77 -18.67 10.27
C SER A 65 6.68 -19.66 9.55
N THR A 66 7.98 -19.42 9.59
CA THR A 66 9.06 -20.33 9.17
C THR A 66 9.16 -21.64 9.96
N GLY A 67 8.23 -21.91 10.90
CA GLY A 67 8.33 -23.02 11.86
C GLY A 67 9.35 -22.81 12.97
N THR A 68 10.10 -21.71 12.93
CA THR A 68 11.07 -21.32 13.97
C THR A 68 10.64 -20.06 14.71
N GLY A 69 9.36 -19.67 14.59
CA GLY A 69 8.81 -18.49 15.27
C GLY A 69 9.08 -17.15 14.56
N TRP A 70 9.57 -17.19 13.32
CA TRP A 70 9.80 -16.00 12.50
C TRP A 70 8.83 -15.92 11.33
N ARG A 71 8.42 -14.70 10.98
CA ARG A 71 7.68 -14.35 9.77
C ARG A 71 8.59 -13.60 8.82
N LEU A 72 8.66 -14.03 7.56
CA LEU A 72 9.39 -13.33 6.51
C LEU A 72 8.42 -12.50 5.67
N VAL A 73 8.88 -11.33 5.25
CA VAL A 73 8.10 -10.33 4.53
C VAL A 73 8.96 -9.78 3.39
N ASP A 74 8.67 -10.22 2.16
CA ASP A 74 9.36 -9.72 0.98
C ASP A 74 8.72 -8.40 0.51
N GLU A 75 9.28 -7.27 0.93
CA GLU A 75 8.77 -5.94 0.52
C GLU A 75 9.04 -5.60 -0.94
N PHE A 76 9.86 -6.40 -1.62
CA PHE A 76 10.28 -6.16 -3.00
C PHE A 76 10.01 -7.42 -3.82
N GLN A 77 9.40 -7.24 -4.98
CA GLN A 77 9.31 -8.25 -6.03
C GLN A 77 10.04 -7.69 -7.25
N VAL A 78 11.22 -8.26 -7.55
CA VAL A 78 12.10 -7.75 -8.60
C VAL A 78 12.32 -8.81 -9.67
N ALA A 79 11.90 -8.50 -10.90
CA ALA A 79 12.14 -9.35 -12.06
C ALA A 79 13.65 -9.51 -12.34
N PRO A 80 14.07 -10.58 -13.06
CA PRO A 80 15.49 -10.84 -13.33
C PRO A 80 16.25 -9.70 -14.02
N ASP A 81 15.57 -8.84 -14.78
CA ASP A 81 16.15 -7.67 -15.44
C ASP A 81 16.06 -6.38 -14.60
N GLY A 82 15.71 -6.50 -13.33
CA GLY A 82 15.57 -5.41 -12.37
C GLY A 82 14.20 -4.75 -12.37
N GLY A 83 13.22 -5.23 -13.14
CA GLY A 83 11.84 -4.71 -13.13
C GLY A 83 11.22 -4.77 -11.73
N LEU A 84 10.68 -3.65 -11.25
CA LEU A 84 10.11 -3.55 -9.90
C LEU A 84 8.58 -3.54 -9.96
N GLN A 85 7.95 -4.59 -9.45
CA GLN A 85 6.49 -4.68 -9.30
C GLN A 85 5.99 -3.71 -8.21
N ASN A 86 4.68 -3.47 -8.15
CA ASN A 86 4.03 -2.75 -7.06
C ASN A 86 4.51 -1.30 -6.88
N THR A 87 5.00 -0.69 -7.95
CA THR A 87 5.30 0.73 -7.99
C THR A 87 4.10 1.48 -8.53
N VAL A 88 3.59 2.45 -7.78
CA VAL A 88 2.59 3.39 -8.27
C VAL A 88 3.29 4.45 -9.11
N VAL A 89 2.92 4.53 -10.39
CA VAL A 89 3.39 5.53 -11.35
C VAL A 89 2.23 6.45 -11.70
N PHE A 90 2.38 7.76 -11.61
CA PHE A 90 1.30 8.71 -11.87
C PHE A 90 1.80 10.07 -12.35
N LEU A 91 0.89 10.86 -12.96
CA LEU A 91 1.19 12.21 -13.44
C LEU A 91 0.81 13.30 -12.43
N GLU A 92 1.62 14.35 -12.40
CA GLU A 92 1.32 15.65 -11.80
C GLU A 92 1.44 16.76 -12.85
N GLY A 93 0.77 17.89 -12.58
CA GLY A 93 0.72 19.04 -13.48
C GLY A 93 -0.33 18.90 -14.60
N ILE A 94 -1.22 17.91 -14.50
CA ILE A 94 -2.34 17.73 -15.41
C ILE A 94 -3.63 18.30 -14.81
N SER A 95 -4.19 19.33 -15.45
CA SER A 95 -5.39 20.03 -14.99
C SER A 95 -6.66 19.60 -15.70
N GLN A 96 -6.55 18.92 -16.85
CA GLN A 96 -7.68 18.43 -17.63
C GLN A 96 -7.33 17.12 -18.33
N GLY A 97 -8.32 16.27 -18.58
CA GLY A 97 -8.11 15.01 -19.28
C GLY A 97 -9.30 14.07 -19.27
N LYS A 98 -9.09 12.77 -19.51
CA LYS A 98 -10.13 11.75 -19.48
C LYS A 98 -10.89 11.73 -18.14
N PRO A 99 -12.12 11.20 -18.09
CA PRO A 99 -12.88 11.13 -16.85
C PRO A 99 -12.10 10.45 -15.74
N PHE A 100 -12.19 10.98 -14.52
CA PHE A 100 -11.62 10.35 -13.34
C PHE A 100 -12.61 9.30 -12.86
N PRO A 101 -12.33 7.98 -12.99
CA PRO A 101 -13.30 6.97 -12.62
C PRO A 101 -13.75 7.16 -11.17
N GLN A 102 -15.07 7.24 -10.98
CA GLN A 102 -15.64 7.14 -9.65
C GLN A 102 -15.32 5.74 -9.15
N THR A 103 -14.45 5.66 -8.14
CA THR A 103 -14.05 4.39 -7.56
C THR A 103 -15.07 3.96 -6.52
N ASP A 104 -15.37 2.66 -6.51
CA ASP A 104 -15.99 2.03 -5.35
C ASP A 104 -15.13 2.25 -4.09
N ALA A 105 -15.66 1.85 -2.94
CA ALA A 105 -14.90 1.87 -1.70
C ALA A 105 -13.55 1.14 -1.89
N ALA A 106 -12.46 1.79 -1.46
CA ALA A 106 -11.17 1.13 -1.30
C ALA A 106 -11.38 -0.06 -0.37
N LYS A 107 -10.98 -1.25 -0.80
CA LYS A 107 -11.22 -2.48 -0.03
C LYS A 107 -9.89 -3.07 0.41
N VAL A 108 -9.78 -3.35 1.71
CA VAL A 108 -8.69 -4.13 2.28
C VAL A 108 -9.27 -5.38 2.93
N THR A 109 -8.70 -6.54 2.65
CA THR A 109 -9.03 -7.79 3.34
C THR A 109 -7.88 -8.17 4.27
N VAL A 110 -8.22 -8.78 5.41
CA VAL A 110 -7.26 -9.32 6.37
C VAL A 110 -7.40 -10.83 6.37
N GLU A 111 -6.48 -11.51 5.70
CA GLU A 111 -6.51 -12.96 5.50
C GLU A 111 -5.13 -13.50 5.82
N ASP A 112 -5.03 -14.56 6.63
CA ASP A 112 -3.74 -15.13 7.04
C ASP A 112 -2.82 -14.08 7.69
N CYS A 113 -3.39 -13.16 8.49
CA CYS A 113 -2.65 -12.01 9.04
C CYS A 113 -1.90 -11.21 7.94
N LEU A 114 -2.50 -11.07 6.76
CA LEU A 114 -1.99 -10.24 5.67
C LEU A 114 -3.06 -9.23 5.28
N PHE A 115 -2.68 -7.96 5.13
CA PHE A 115 -3.53 -6.95 4.51
C PHE A 115 -3.37 -7.01 2.99
N THR A 116 -4.48 -7.21 2.28
CA THR A 116 -4.50 -7.26 0.80
C THR A 116 -5.46 -6.20 0.24
N PRO A 117 -5.08 -5.44 -0.80
CA PRO A 117 -3.78 -5.48 -1.49
C PRO A 117 -2.66 -4.83 -0.68
N TRP A 118 -1.41 -5.21 -0.96
CA TRP A 118 -0.25 -4.55 -0.33
C TRP A 118 -0.07 -3.11 -0.82
N VAL A 119 -0.19 -2.87 -2.13
CA VAL A 119 -0.18 -1.52 -2.73
C VAL A 119 -1.52 -1.24 -3.38
N SER A 120 -2.03 -0.04 -3.14
CA SER A 120 -3.25 0.47 -3.76
C SER A 120 -3.10 1.93 -4.20
N VAL A 121 -4.00 2.34 -5.08
CA VAL A 121 -4.25 3.75 -5.38
C VAL A 121 -5.57 4.12 -4.76
N VAL A 122 -5.61 5.25 -4.07
CA VAL A 122 -6.79 5.77 -3.38
C VAL A 122 -7.07 7.20 -3.83
N GLN A 123 -8.30 7.66 -3.61
CA GLN A 123 -8.69 9.05 -3.79
C GLN A 123 -8.95 9.69 -2.43
N ASN A 124 -8.73 11.00 -2.32
CA ASN A 124 -9.17 11.72 -1.14
C ASN A 124 -10.70 11.65 -1.04
N GLU A 125 -11.22 11.51 0.19
CA GLU A 125 -12.64 11.32 0.50
C GLU A 125 -13.23 9.99 -0.02
N GLN A 126 -12.41 9.06 -0.51
CA GLN A 126 -12.87 7.74 -0.94
C GLN A 126 -13.34 6.90 0.27
N PRO A 127 -14.51 6.23 0.21
CA PRO A 127 -14.90 5.27 1.24
C PRO A 127 -13.88 4.14 1.37
N LEU A 128 -13.66 3.64 2.58
CA LEU A 128 -12.72 2.58 2.91
C LEU A 128 -13.43 1.44 3.65
N HIS A 129 -13.35 0.23 3.12
CA HIS A 129 -13.92 -0.98 3.69
C HIS A 129 -12.81 -1.98 4.05
N ILE A 130 -12.67 -2.30 5.34
CA ILE A 130 -11.68 -3.27 5.82
C ILE A 130 -12.41 -4.52 6.33
N VAL A 131 -12.16 -5.67 5.72
CA VAL A 131 -12.87 -6.92 6.01
C VAL A 131 -11.94 -7.90 6.69
N ASN A 132 -12.29 -8.33 7.90
CA ASN A 132 -11.59 -9.40 8.59
C ASN A 132 -12.00 -10.76 8.03
N MET A 133 -11.08 -11.46 7.38
CA MET A 133 -11.28 -12.84 6.93
C MET A 133 -10.84 -13.85 8.00
N ASP A 134 -10.07 -13.41 9.00
CA ASP A 134 -9.48 -14.26 10.02
C ASP A 134 -10.42 -14.53 11.22
N PRO A 135 -10.27 -15.69 11.89
CA PRO A 135 -10.92 -16.02 13.16
C PRO A 135 -10.24 -15.38 14.39
N ILE A 136 -9.50 -14.28 14.22
CA ILE A 136 -8.87 -13.52 15.31
C ILE A 136 -9.19 -12.01 15.20
N ILE A 137 -8.88 -11.24 16.25
CA ILE A 137 -9.02 -9.78 16.26
C ILE A 137 -7.73 -9.16 15.74
N HIS A 138 -7.85 -8.12 14.91
CA HIS A 138 -6.72 -7.29 14.49
C HIS A 138 -6.87 -5.88 15.05
N ASP A 139 -5.78 -5.14 15.21
CA ASP A 139 -5.81 -3.74 15.64
C ASP A 139 -5.48 -2.82 14.47
N VAL A 140 -6.49 -2.26 13.79
CA VAL A 140 -6.24 -1.45 12.60
C VAL A 140 -5.79 -0.04 12.98
N GLN A 141 -4.60 0.31 12.51
CA GLN A 141 -4.02 1.65 12.61
C GLN A 141 -3.78 2.19 11.21
N ILE A 142 -4.32 3.37 10.89
CA ILE A 142 -4.13 4.06 9.61
C ILE A 142 -3.42 5.37 9.86
N TYR A 143 -2.38 5.61 9.06
CA TYR A 143 -1.61 6.84 9.06
C TYR A 143 -1.62 7.47 7.68
N GLU A 144 -1.67 8.79 7.66
CA GLU A 144 -1.24 9.58 6.51
C GLU A 144 0.23 9.97 6.69
N THR A 145 1.07 9.73 5.68
CA THR A 145 2.51 9.99 5.76
C THR A 145 2.98 10.95 4.68
N ALA A 146 4.05 11.69 5.01
CA ALA A 146 4.73 12.63 4.15
C ALA A 146 6.20 12.77 4.61
N PRO A 147 7.09 13.40 3.82
CA PRO A 147 8.49 13.60 4.20
C PRO A 147 8.68 14.34 5.54
N PHE A 148 7.69 15.14 5.96
CA PHE A 148 7.71 15.90 7.22
C PHE A 148 7.05 15.16 8.41
N GLY A 149 6.69 13.89 8.27
CA GLY A 149 6.21 13.02 9.35
C GLY A 149 4.87 12.36 9.07
N SER A 150 4.39 11.56 10.03
CA SER A 150 3.13 10.81 9.94
C SER A 150 2.05 11.41 10.85
N LYS A 151 0.77 11.20 10.52
CA LYS A 151 -0.37 11.55 11.37
C LYS A 151 -1.37 10.40 11.39
N VAL A 152 -1.89 10.08 12.57
CA VAL A 152 -2.93 9.06 12.75
C VAL A 152 -4.23 9.55 12.12
N MET A 153 -4.80 8.72 11.25
CA MET A 153 -6.14 8.88 10.70
C MET A 153 -7.15 8.04 11.49
N LEU A 154 -6.80 6.77 11.75
CA LEU A 154 -7.67 5.81 12.42
C LEU A 154 -6.86 4.94 13.38
N HIS A 155 -7.45 4.60 14.53
CA HIS A 155 -6.96 3.54 15.41
C HIS A 155 -8.15 2.86 16.08
N ARG A 156 -8.54 1.68 15.59
CA ARG A 156 -9.68 0.92 16.13
C ARG A 156 -9.48 -0.59 15.94
N PRO A 157 -10.00 -1.42 16.87
CA PRO A 157 -9.95 -2.86 16.70
C PRO A 157 -10.85 -3.30 15.54
N LEU A 158 -10.29 -4.12 14.65
CA LEU A 158 -11.03 -4.85 13.64
C LEU A 158 -11.60 -6.12 14.28
N ARG A 159 -12.93 -6.14 14.41
CA ARG A 159 -13.64 -7.12 15.22
C ARG A 159 -13.44 -8.54 14.71
N LEU A 160 -13.49 -9.48 15.65
CA LEU A 160 -13.52 -10.92 15.38
C LEU A 160 -14.62 -11.23 14.38
N ASN A 161 -14.32 -12.04 13.38
CA ASN A 161 -15.31 -12.52 12.44
C ASN A 161 -16.27 -13.53 13.12
N PRO A 162 -17.56 -13.20 13.32
CA PRO A 162 -18.50 -14.09 14.00
C PRO A 162 -18.92 -15.29 13.14
N PHE A 163 -18.65 -15.26 11.83
CA PHE A 163 -18.94 -16.35 10.90
C PHE A 163 -17.88 -17.45 10.92
N HIS A 164 -16.75 -17.24 11.62
CA HIS A 164 -15.76 -18.28 11.83
C HIS A 164 -16.12 -19.23 12.98
N PRO A 165 -15.95 -20.56 12.81
CA PRO A 165 -16.14 -21.50 13.90
C PRO A 165 -15.00 -21.38 14.94
N LYS A 166 -15.35 -21.18 16.21
CA LYS A 166 -14.42 -20.94 17.34
C LYS A 166 -13.34 -22.03 17.56
N ASN A 167 -13.52 -23.23 16.98
CA ASN A 167 -12.61 -24.37 17.15
C ASN A 167 -11.65 -24.55 15.96
N ARG A 168 -11.56 -23.58 15.04
CA ARG A 168 -10.81 -23.69 13.77
C ARG A 168 -9.66 -22.71 13.62
N ILE A 169 -8.97 -22.40 14.70
CA ILE A 169 -7.72 -21.62 14.67
C ILE A 169 -6.60 -22.33 13.86
N LYS A 170 -6.82 -23.60 13.48
CA LYS A 170 -5.81 -24.50 12.91
C LYS A 170 -5.92 -24.73 11.39
N ASP A 171 -6.90 -24.15 10.69
CA ASP A 171 -7.00 -24.26 9.23
C ASP A 171 -6.88 -22.89 8.52
N HIS A 172 -6.60 -22.92 7.22
CA HIS A 172 -6.53 -21.74 6.33
C HIS A 172 -7.91 -21.48 5.67
N GLN A 173 -9.01 -21.78 6.37
CA GLN A 173 -10.33 -21.43 5.85
C GLN A 173 -10.63 -19.99 6.22
N HIS A 174 -11.25 -19.26 5.28
CA HIS A 174 -11.50 -17.83 5.36
C HIS A 174 -12.93 -17.52 4.94
N ASN A 175 -13.61 -16.68 5.72
CA ASN A 175 -14.95 -16.21 5.42
C ASN A 175 -14.96 -14.70 5.63
N PRO A 176 -15.75 -13.93 4.86
CA PRO A 176 -15.85 -12.50 5.08
C PRO A 176 -16.61 -12.19 6.37
N GLY A 177 -15.99 -11.39 7.24
CA GLY A 177 -16.66 -10.75 8.37
C GLY A 177 -17.48 -9.53 7.96
N GLU A 178 -18.08 -8.87 8.93
CA GLU A 178 -18.64 -7.53 8.72
C GLU A 178 -17.49 -6.54 8.43
N ALA A 179 -17.65 -5.71 7.40
CA ALA A 179 -16.64 -4.72 7.04
C ALA A 179 -16.60 -3.59 8.08
N MET A 180 -15.40 -3.21 8.50
CA MET A 180 -15.17 -1.91 9.13
C MET A 180 -15.23 -0.83 8.04
N LEU A 181 -16.11 0.15 8.23
CA LEU A 181 -16.33 1.25 7.30
C LEU A 181 -15.64 2.52 7.82
N ASP A 182 -14.92 3.19 6.94
CA ASP A 182 -14.31 4.50 7.19
C ASP A 182 -14.20 5.29 5.87
N THR A 183 -13.53 6.44 5.90
CA THR A 183 -13.22 7.28 4.74
C THR A 183 -11.74 7.64 4.71
N VAL A 184 -11.12 7.61 3.53
CA VAL A 184 -9.76 8.08 3.32
C VAL A 184 -9.74 9.61 3.30
N GLU A 185 -9.27 10.25 4.36
CA GLU A 185 -9.18 11.72 4.46
C GLU A 185 -7.76 12.20 4.69
N PHE A 186 -7.13 12.76 3.64
CA PHE A 186 -5.79 13.33 3.72
C PHE A 186 -5.82 14.80 4.15
N SER A 187 -4.93 15.16 5.06
CA SER A 187 -4.57 16.55 5.31
C SER A 187 -3.72 17.09 4.17
N GLN A 188 -3.78 18.41 3.96
CA GLN A 188 -3.07 19.10 2.88
C GLN A 188 -1.58 18.70 2.80
N GLY A 189 -1.15 18.29 1.60
CA GLY A 189 0.25 17.93 1.30
C GLY A 189 0.65 16.51 1.68
N ARG A 190 -0.28 15.67 2.12
CA ARG A 190 -0.06 14.24 2.41
C ARG A 190 -0.74 13.39 1.36
N ARG A 191 -0.10 12.29 0.96
CA ARG A 191 -0.56 11.44 -0.15
C ARG A 191 -0.31 9.95 0.04
N ILE A 192 0.34 9.55 1.12
CA ILE A 192 0.61 8.14 1.39
C ILE A 192 -0.25 7.71 2.56
N LEU A 193 -1.14 6.75 2.33
CA LEU A 193 -1.84 6.02 3.37
C LEU A 193 -1.00 4.81 3.76
N TYR A 194 -0.80 4.61 5.04
CA TYR A 194 -0.13 3.45 5.61
C TYR A 194 -1.07 2.80 6.63
N LEU A 195 -1.48 1.57 6.34
CA LEU A 195 -2.26 0.72 7.20
C LEU A 195 -1.31 -0.28 7.87
N GLU A 196 -1.39 -0.40 9.19
CA GLU A 196 -0.70 -1.46 9.93
C GLU A 196 -1.59 -2.09 11.01
N CYS A 197 -1.19 -3.28 11.45
CA CYS A 197 -1.78 -3.91 12.62
C CYS A 197 -0.97 -3.53 13.86
N GLY A 198 -1.62 -2.94 14.86
CA GLY A 198 -1.00 -2.59 16.15
C GLY A 198 -0.49 -3.78 16.95
N PHE A 199 -0.99 -4.98 16.67
CA PHE A 199 -0.50 -6.23 17.26
C PHE A 199 0.67 -6.85 16.48
N HIS A 200 0.80 -6.53 15.19
CA HIS A 200 1.67 -7.23 14.25
C HIS A 200 2.25 -6.26 13.22
N THR A 201 3.47 -5.78 13.48
CA THR A 201 4.14 -4.76 12.64
C THR A 201 4.52 -5.23 11.23
N TYR A 202 4.42 -6.53 10.96
CA TYR A 202 4.59 -7.10 9.62
C TYR A 202 3.34 -6.97 8.75
N MET A 203 2.17 -6.75 9.35
CA MET A 203 0.91 -6.59 8.63
C MET A 203 0.83 -5.16 8.14
N GLN A 204 1.04 -4.97 6.84
CA GLN A 204 1.10 -3.65 6.23
C GLN A 204 0.31 -3.61 4.93
N SER A 205 -0.32 -2.47 4.66
CA SER A 205 -0.86 -2.13 3.34
C SER A 205 -0.69 -0.64 3.11
N TRP A 206 -0.49 -0.27 1.86
CA TRP A 206 -0.10 1.06 1.44
C TRP A 206 -1.05 1.59 0.36
N GLY A 207 -1.38 2.87 0.44
CA GLY A 207 -2.18 3.58 -0.54
C GLY A 207 -1.47 4.85 -1.01
N VAL A 208 -1.52 5.13 -2.31
CA VAL A 208 -1.09 6.42 -2.86
C VAL A 208 -2.31 7.20 -3.32
N ALA A 209 -2.47 8.41 -2.78
CA ALA A 209 -3.49 9.36 -3.20
C ALA A 209 -3.15 9.94 -4.56
N VAL A 210 -4.06 9.82 -5.52
CA VAL A 210 -3.95 10.45 -6.84
C VAL A 210 -5.09 11.44 -7.06
N ASP A 211 -4.79 12.51 -7.77
CA ASP A 211 -5.71 13.63 -8.00
C ASP A 211 -6.23 13.67 -9.45
N ASN A 212 -5.87 12.68 -10.26
CA ASN A 212 -6.23 12.54 -11.66
C ASN A 212 -6.15 11.05 -12.09
N PRO A 213 -6.77 10.66 -13.22
CA PRO A 213 -6.84 9.26 -13.65
C PRO A 213 -5.61 8.73 -14.40
N TYR A 214 -4.50 9.47 -14.43
CA TYR A 214 -3.29 9.05 -15.12
C TYR A 214 -2.31 8.43 -14.13
N TYR A 215 -2.66 7.21 -13.72
CA TYR A 215 -1.83 6.38 -12.86
C TYR A 215 -1.84 4.92 -13.32
N ALA A 216 -0.86 4.16 -12.85
CA ALA A 216 -0.76 2.72 -12.99
C ALA A 216 0.03 2.14 -11.81
N ILE A 217 -0.22 0.87 -11.49
CA ILE A 217 0.68 0.07 -10.65
C ILE A 217 1.47 -0.83 -11.58
N THR A 218 2.78 -0.94 -11.39
CA THR A 218 3.64 -1.76 -12.25
C THR A 218 3.33 -3.24 -12.12
N ASP A 219 3.39 -3.96 -13.24
CA ASP A 219 3.25 -5.41 -13.30
C ASP A 219 4.48 -6.17 -12.73
N ALA A 220 4.45 -7.50 -12.77
CA ALA A 220 5.53 -8.37 -12.28
C ALA A 220 6.88 -8.11 -12.98
N GLU A 221 6.85 -7.62 -14.22
CA GLU A 221 8.02 -7.22 -14.97
C GLU A 221 8.38 -5.73 -14.79
N GLY A 222 7.66 -5.00 -13.94
CA GLY A 222 7.88 -3.59 -13.66
C GLY A 222 7.33 -2.63 -14.73
N ASN A 223 6.53 -3.10 -15.69
CA ASN A 223 6.01 -2.26 -16.76
C ASN A 223 4.76 -1.48 -16.34
N PHE A 224 4.54 -0.33 -16.97
CA PHE A 224 3.32 0.46 -16.82
C PHE A 224 2.91 1.09 -18.15
N THR A 225 1.62 1.44 -18.26
CA THR A 225 1.07 2.19 -19.40
C THR A 225 0.05 3.21 -18.92
N LEU A 226 0.20 4.47 -19.35
CA LEU A 226 -0.74 5.57 -19.13
C LEU A 226 -1.28 6.02 -20.50
N PRO A 227 -2.48 5.57 -20.91
CA PRO A 227 -3.05 5.95 -22.19
C PRO A 227 -3.85 7.27 -22.10
N ASP A 228 -4.11 7.83 -23.28
CA ASP A 228 -4.97 8.99 -23.51
C ASP A 228 -4.53 10.24 -22.76
N VAL A 229 -3.22 10.44 -22.62
CA VAL A 229 -2.64 11.61 -21.95
C VAL A 229 -2.70 12.81 -22.92
N PRO A 230 -3.33 13.94 -22.57
CA PRO A 230 -3.33 15.13 -23.40
C PRO A 230 -1.91 15.59 -23.74
N GLU A 231 -1.76 16.25 -24.87
CA GLU A 231 -0.48 16.87 -25.23
C GLU A 231 -0.08 17.91 -24.18
N GLY A 232 1.18 17.87 -23.73
CA GLY A 232 1.65 18.77 -22.68
C GLY A 232 2.97 18.36 -22.06
N VAL A 233 3.36 19.13 -21.04
CA VAL A 233 4.54 18.87 -20.21
C VAL A 233 4.06 18.54 -18.80
N TYR A 234 4.45 17.37 -18.29
CA TYR A 234 4.00 16.86 -17.01
C TYR A 234 5.17 16.35 -16.19
N SER A 235 4.92 16.13 -14.90
CA SER A 235 5.84 15.40 -14.04
C SER A 235 5.32 13.97 -13.85
N LEU A 236 6.11 12.98 -14.26
CA LEU A 236 5.88 11.57 -14.00
C LEU A 236 6.56 11.20 -12.68
N LEU A 237 5.78 10.71 -11.72
CA LEU A 237 6.25 10.27 -10.42
C LEU A 237 6.14 8.76 -10.31
N ALA A 238 7.09 8.14 -9.61
CA ALA A 238 7.02 6.75 -9.21
C ALA A 238 7.27 6.62 -7.71
N TRP A 239 6.47 5.78 -7.05
CA TRP A 239 6.52 5.52 -5.61
C TRP A 239 6.37 4.04 -5.31
N HIS A 240 7.18 3.54 -4.38
CA HIS A 240 7.11 2.17 -3.87
C HIS A 240 7.33 2.19 -2.36
N PRO A 241 6.61 1.38 -1.57
CA PRO A 241 6.69 1.39 -0.09
C PRO A 241 8.12 1.30 0.44
N GLY A 242 8.90 0.36 -0.12
CA GLY A 242 10.29 0.15 0.26
C GLY A 242 11.26 1.27 -0.14
N MET A 243 10.83 2.29 -0.91
CA MET A 243 11.73 3.28 -1.54
C MET A 243 11.85 4.62 -0.84
N GLY A 244 11.22 4.83 0.32
CA GLY A 244 11.47 5.97 1.19
C GLY A 244 11.16 7.36 0.60
N GLY A 245 10.55 7.44 -0.58
CA GLY A 245 10.20 8.67 -1.28
C GLY A 245 9.76 8.43 -2.73
N PHE A 246 9.45 9.52 -3.42
CA PHE A 246 9.12 9.53 -4.85
C PHE A 246 10.39 9.79 -5.67
N ILE A 247 10.48 9.17 -6.84
CA ILE A 247 11.33 9.67 -7.93
C ILE A 247 10.46 10.41 -8.93
N LYS A 248 11.01 11.46 -9.53
CA LYS A 248 10.30 12.37 -10.45
C LYS A 248 11.08 12.50 -11.76
N MET A 249 10.36 12.50 -12.87
CA MET A 249 10.87 12.76 -14.22
C MET A 249 9.93 13.72 -14.93
N ASP A 250 10.44 14.79 -15.55
CA ASP A 250 9.61 15.62 -16.42
C ASP A 250 9.50 14.98 -17.82
N VAL A 251 8.28 14.94 -18.35
CA VAL A 251 7.94 14.28 -19.61
C VAL A 251 7.20 15.24 -20.55
N VAL A 252 7.48 15.13 -21.84
CA VAL A 252 6.76 15.86 -22.90
C VAL A 252 5.95 14.84 -23.69
N ILE A 253 4.63 15.04 -23.72
CA ILE A 253 3.69 14.17 -24.44
C ILE A 253 3.21 14.91 -25.67
N LEU A 254 3.38 14.31 -26.83
CA LEU A 254 2.88 14.81 -28.10
C LEU A 254 1.59 14.07 -28.50
N ALA A 255 0.73 14.76 -29.23
CA ALA A 255 -0.56 14.23 -29.66
C ALA A 255 -0.39 12.94 -30.48
N ASN A 256 -1.16 11.89 -30.14
CA ASN A 256 -1.13 10.56 -30.79
C ASN A 256 0.25 9.86 -30.80
N GLU A 257 1.22 10.31 -29.99
CA GLU A 257 2.53 9.67 -29.89
C GLU A 257 2.66 8.77 -28.67
N THR A 258 3.60 7.81 -28.73
CA THR A 258 3.97 6.98 -27.58
C THR A 258 5.33 7.42 -27.06
N LEU A 259 5.37 7.94 -25.84
CA LEU A 259 6.59 8.13 -25.08
C LEU A 259 6.99 6.81 -24.41
N LYS A 260 8.23 6.35 -24.65
CA LYS A 260 8.85 5.23 -23.93
C LYS A 260 9.83 5.77 -22.90
N THR A 261 9.69 5.37 -21.64
CA THR A 261 10.56 5.83 -20.55
C THR A 261 10.98 4.72 -19.60
N ARG A 262 11.97 5.01 -18.75
CA ARG A 262 12.42 4.16 -17.65
C ARG A 262 12.69 5.00 -16.42
N MET A 263 12.19 4.56 -15.27
CA MET A 263 12.48 5.17 -13.98
C MET A 263 13.24 4.16 -13.12
N GLU A 264 14.32 4.57 -12.46
CA GLU A 264 15.16 3.65 -11.69
C GLU A 264 15.33 4.11 -10.25
N PHE A 265 14.99 3.22 -9.32
CA PHE A 265 15.27 3.36 -7.90
C PHE A 265 16.64 2.79 -7.56
N GLN A 266 17.35 3.43 -6.63
CA GLN A 266 18.61 2.92 -6.08
C GLN A 266 18.34 2.03 -4.87
N ASN A 267 19.01 0.87 -4.76
CA ASN A 267 18.79 -0.06 -3.65
C ASN A 267 18.85 0.66 -2.27
N PRO A 268 17.82 0.50 -1.41
CA PRO A 268 17.84 1.05 -0.06
C PRO A 268 18.74 0.20 0.85
N ILE A 269 20.00 0.61 1.01
CA ILE A 269 21.02 -0.11 1.81
C ILE A 269 20.82 0.07 3.33
N ASP A 270 20.22 1.17 3.80
CA ASP A 270 20.38 1.61 5.21
C ASP A 270 19.13 1.49 6.11
N ARG A 271 17.94 1.20 5.57
CA ARG A 271 16.67 1.25 6.35
C ARG A 271 16.25 -0.07 7.03
N ARG A 272 16.96 -1.18 6.81
CA ARG A 272 16.41 -2.54 7.04
C ARG A 272 17.09 -3.35 8.17
N MET A 273 18.06 -2.75 8.87
CA MET A 273 18.94 -3.45 9.83
C MET A 273 18.21 -4.12 11.01
N ALA A 274 17.09 -3.56 11.49
CA ALA A 274 16.39 -4.07 12.67
C ALA A 274 15.63 -5.39 12.42
N HIS A 275 15.25 -5.67 11.17
CA HIS A 275 14.45 -6.83 10.79
C HIS A 275 15.24 -7.86 9.96
N ASN A 276 16.48 -7.57 9.56
CA ASN A 276 17.26 -8.47 8.70
C ASN A 276 18.09 -9.52 9.45
N THR A 277 18.05 -9.55 10.78
CA THR A 277 18.87 -10.49 11.58
C THR A 277 17.98 -11.44 12.36
N MET A 278 17.83 -12.66 11.86
CA MET A 278 17.28 -13.78 12.63
C MET A 278 18.34 -14.24 13.64
N PHE A 279 18.01 -14.26 14.93
CA PHE A 279 18.91 -14.76 15.97
C PHE A 279 18.52 -16.18 16.37
N SER A 280 19.49 -17.09 16.43
CA SER A 280 19.28 -18.50 16.79
C SER A 280 18.87 -18.73 18.25
N ASN A 281 19.02 -17.72 19.12
CA ASN A 281 18.96 -17.87 20.57
C ASN A 281 17.84 -17.05 21.22
N TYR A 282 16.63 -17.06 20.63
CA TYR A 282 15.44 -16.73 21.40
C TYR A 282 14.94 -17.99 22.13
N ARG A 283 14.64 -17.87 23.43
CA ARG A 283 14.42 -18.97 24.38
C ARG A 283 13.10 -19.75 24.19
N PHE A 284 12.54 -19.81 22.99
CA PHE A 284 11.20 -20.37 22.75
C PHE A 284 11.23 -21.27 21.51
N GLY A 285 11.19 -22.59 21.71
CA GLY A 285 11.05 -23.59 20.65
C GLY A 285 9.59 -23.92 20.32
N THR A 286 9.35 -24.85 19.40
CA THR A 286 8.01 -25.37 19.04
C THR A 286 7.24 -25.93 20.25
N GLU A 287 7.95 -26.25 21.32
CA GLU A 287 7.47 -26.62 22.65
C GLU A 287 6.40 -25.65 23.23
N VAL A 288 6.44 -24.35 22.85
CA VAL A 288 5.41 -23.37 23.25
C VAL A 288 4.11 -23.54 22.44
N LEU A 289 4.24 -23.90 21.17
CA LEU A 289 3.13 -24.20 20.27
C LEU A 289 2.50 -25.54 20.61
N GLU A 290 3.27 -26.54 21.09
CA GLU A 290 2.79 -27.89 21.42
C GLU A 290 1.99 -28.01 22.74
N LYS A 291 1.58 -26.88 23.35
CA LYS A 291 0.75 -26.91 24.56
C LYS A 291 -0.52 -27.74 24.31
N GLU A 292 -0.79 -28.66 25.23
CA GLU A 292 -1.99 -29.51 25.27
C GLU A 292 -2.08 -30.63 24.22
N GLY A 293 -0.97 -31.02 23.59
CA GLY A 293 -0.96 -32.17 22.65
C GLY A 293 -1.59 -31.85 21.29
N ALA A 294 -1.70 -30.57 20.97
CA ALA A 294 -2.14 -30.09 19.67
C ALA A 294 -1.00 -30.19 18.64
N VAL A 295 -1.26 -30.88 17.52
CA VAL A 295 -0.42 -30.82 16.31
C VAL A 295 -0.90 -29.64 15.47
N TYR A 296 0.01 -28.70 15.18
CA TYR A 296 -0.25 -27.54 14.33
C TYR A 296 0.34 -27.81 12.94
N ASP A 297 -0.45 -27.62 11.88
CA ASP A 297 0.03 -27.68 10.50
C ASP A 297 0.76 -26.38 10.18
N VAL A 298 2.05 -26.33 10.50
CA VAL A 298 2.89 -25.17 10.19
C VAL A 298 3.35 -25.31 8.74
N GLN A 299 2.74 -24.52 7.85
CA GLN A 299 3.23 -24.36 6.50
C GLN A 299 4.16 -23.15 6.48
N ALA A 300 5.47 -23.39 6.39
CA ALA A 300 6.43 -22.32 6.17
C ALA A 300 6.21 -21.72 4.78
N THR A 301 5.31 -20.74 4.70
CA THR A 301 5.09 -19.97 3.50
C THR A 301 6.14 -18.87 3.46
N HIS A 302 7.02 -18.92 2.45
CA HIS A 302 7.78 -17.74 2.04
C HIS A 302 6.79 -16.90 1.24
N GLU A 303 6.06 -16.03 1.93
CA GLU A 303 4.99 -15.25 1.30
C GLU A 303 5.55 -14.05 0.56
N THR A 304 5.38 -14.09 -0.76
CA THR A 304 5.32 -12.90 -1.60
C THR A 304 4.02 -12.15 -1.27
N GLN A 305 4.10 -10.83 -1.13
CA GLN A 305 3.02 -9.99 -0.59
C GLN A 305 1.78 -9.85 -1.48
N ASP A 306 1.86 -10.35 -2.70
CA ASP A 306 0.72 -10.52 -3.59
C ASP A 306 0.41 -12.01 -3.74
N ILE A 307 -0.47 -12.53 -2.89
CA ILE A 307 -1.35 -13.60 -3.37
C ILE A 307 -2.44 -12.85 -4.14
N LEU A 308 -2.21 -12.63 -5.45
CA LEU A 308 -3.29 -12.25 -6.35
C LEU A 308 -4.45 -13.21 -6.05
N SER A 309 -5.59 -12.66 -5.63
CA SER A 309 -6.80 -13.43 -5.41
C SER A 309 -7.20 -14.01 -6.76
N ASP A 310 -6.66 -15.17 -7.10
CA ASP A 310 -6.97 -15.84 -8.33
C ASP A 310 -8.42 -16.29 -8.21
N GLN A 311 -9.27 -15.61 -8.97
CA GLN A 311 -10.68 -15.93 -9.05
C GLN A 311 -10.83 -17.40 -9.38
N HIS A 312 -11.50 -18.13 -8.48
CA HIS A 312 -12.02 -19.46 -8.71
C HIS A 312 -10.98 -20.51 -9.13
N GLY A 313 -10.36 -21.11 -8.12
CA GLY A 313 -10.12 -22.55 -8.08
C GLY A 313 -9.52 -23.16 -9.34
N LYS A 314 -8.19 -23.04 -9.49
CA LYS A 314 -7.36 -24.05 -10.15
C LYS A 314 -5.96 -24.00 -9.56
N THR A 315 -5.58 -25.12 -8.96
CA THR A 315 -4.25 -25.41 -8.48
C THR A 315 -3.23 -25.31 -9.62
N ALA A 316 -2.38 -24.29 -9.60
CA ALA A 316 -1.16 -24.26 -10.38
C ALA A 316 -0.03 -24.89 -9.55
N ASN A 317 0.16 -26.19 -9.71
CA ASN A 317 1.42 -26.84 -9.35
C ASN A 317 2.56 -26.20 -10.15
N THR A 318 3.57 -25.68 -9.47
CA THR A 318 4.93 -25.63 -10.03
C THR A 318 5.95 -26.16 -9.01
N HIS A 319 6.45 -27.35 -9.33
CA HIS A 319 7.79 -27.90 -9.02
C HIS A 319 8.88 -26.83 -9.24
N SER A 320 10.09 -26.85 -8.66
CA SER A 320 10.83 -27.77 -7.79
C SER A 320 12.13 -27.05 -7.42
N ALA A 321 12.59 -27.20 -6.18
CA ALA A 321 13.98 -26.98 -5.83
C ALA A 321 14.83 -28.19 -6.29
N HIS A 322 15.82 -27.93 -7.15
CA HIS A 322 17.12 -28.59 -7.19
C HIS A 322 18.12 -27.69 -7.92
#